data_AF-A0A914XG03-F1
#
_entry.id   AF-A0A914XG03-F1
#
_cell.length_a   1.000
_cell.length_b   1.000
_cell.length_c   1.000
_cell.angle_alpha   90.00
_cell.angle_beta   90.00
_cell.angle_gamma   90.00
#
_symmetry.space_group_name_H-M   'P 1'
#
loop_
_entity.id
_entity.type
_entity.pdbx_description
1 polymer ?
#
loop_
_entity_poly.entity_id
_entity_poly.type
_entity_poly.pdbx_seq_one_letter_code
_entity_poly.pdbx_strand_id
1 'polypeptide(L)'
;MLMSTAVAAEAPKTAGKESIAIEAFARALSKLPTIISDNAGFDSAELVAQLRAAHANGKHNMGINIETGEIADMMERGVIESFNVKMAMVSSAAEAAEQILRVDDIIKCAPRPRAPDRHPC
;
A
#
# COMPACT_ATOMS: atom_id res chain seq x y z
N MET A 1 5.91 7.35 1.09
CA MET A 1 7.05 6.58 1.65
C MET A 1 7.25 6.81 3.15
N LEU A 2 7.00 8.02 3.67
CA LEU A 2 7.12 8.38 5.09
C LEU A 2 6.49 7.40 6.10
N MET A 3 5.26 6.95 5.84
CA MET A 3 4.59 6.01 6.74
C MET A 3 5.37 4.69 6.84
N SER A 4 5.91 4.19 5.72
CA SER A 4 6.73 2.98 5.70
C SER A 4 8.02 3.15 6.52
N THR A 5 8.72 4.28 6.38
CA THR A 5 9.93 4.55 7.17
C THR A 5 9.63 4.69 8.66
N ALA A 6 8.51 5.30 9.02
CA ALA A 6 8.07 5.42 10.41
C ALA A 6 7.76 4.05 11.03
N VAL A 7 6.99 3.21 10.33
CA VAL A 7 6.66 1.84 10.79
C VAL A 7 7.93 0.98 10.87
N ALA A 8 8.82 1.06 9.87
CA ALA A 8 10.08 0.32 9.86
C ALA A 8 11.01 0.72 11.01
N ALA A 9 10.99 1.98 11.44
CA ALA A 9 11.77 2.44 12.60
C ALA A 9 11.23 1.90 13.93
N GLU A 10 9.97 1.48 13.99
CA GLU A 10 9.37 0.89 15.18
C GLU A 10 9.67 -0.60 15.31
N ALA A 11 9.79 -1.32 14.18
CA ALA A 11 10.09 -2.75 14.14
C ALA A 11 11.27 -3.20 15.04
N PRO A 12 12.46 -2.56 15.05
CA PRO A 12 13.57 -2.99 15.91
C PRO A 12 13.35 -2.69 17.40
N LYS A 13 12.39 -1.82 17.75
CA LYS A 13 12.06 -1.51 19.15
C LYS A 13 11.12 -2.55 19.75
N THR A 14 10.35 -3.25 18.92
CA THR A 14 9.44 -4.32 19.34
C THR A 14 10.16 -5.67 19.33
N ALA A 15 10.11 -6.41 20.44
CA ALA A 15 10.75 -7.71 20.54
C ALA A 15 9.85 -8.85 20.03
N GLY A 16 10.45 -9.88 19.45
CA GLY A 16 9.77 -11.12 19.09
C GLY A 16 9.08 -11.11 17.74
N LYS A 17 8.03 -11.94 17.59
CA LYS A 17 7.36 -12.21 16.32
C LYS A 17 6.60 -11.00 15.75
N GLU A 18 6.17 -10.08 16.62
CA GLU A 18 5.47 -8.85 16.24
C GLU A 18 6.36 -7.94 15.37
N SER A 19 7.67 -7.91 15.63
CA SER A 19 8.64 -7.17 14.81
C SER A 19 8.55 -7.53 13.33
N ILE A 20 8.43 -8.83 13.03
CA ILE A 20 8.33 -9.35 11.65
C ILE A 20 7.03 -8.86 10.98
N ALA A 21 5.92 -8.80 11.73
CA ALA A 21 4.65 -8.30 11.23
C ALA A 21 4.71 -6.79 10.95
N ILE A 22 5.36 -6.01 11.83
CA ILE A 22 5.58 -4.57 11.65
C ILE A 22 6.44 -4.31 10.39
N GLU A 23 7.52 -5.07 10.20
CA GLU A 23 8.34 -4.99 8.98
C GLU A 23 7.55 -5.36 7.71
N ALA A 24 6.66 -6.36 7.80
CA ALA A 24 5.80 -6.75 6.70
C ALA A 24 4.81 -5.62 6.35
N PHE A 25 4.22 -4.95 7.34
CA PHE A 25 3.36 -3.80 7.14
C PHE A 25 4.10 -2.62 6.49
N ALA A 26 5.32 -2.32 6.96
CA ALA A 26 6.18 -1.31 6.35
C ALA A 26 6.49 -1.62 4.88
N ARG A 27 6.74 -2.90 4.55
CA ARG A 27 6.94 -3.37 3.17
C ARG A 27 5.67 -3.23 2.33
N ALA A 28 4.49 -3.55 2.89
CA ALA A 28 3.20 -3.37 2.21
C ALA A 28 2.96 -1.90 1.82
N LEU A 29 3.24 -0.96 2.73
CA LEU A 29 3.17 0.48 2.41
C LEU A 29 4.15 0.90 1.30
N SER A 30 5.32 0.26 1.21
CA SER A 30 6.30 0.50 0.14
C SER A 30 5.86 -0.05 -1.22
N LYS A 31 4.88 -0.98 -1.24
CA LYS A 31 4.35 -1.50 -2.50
C LYS A 31 3.49 -0.49 -3.26
N LEU A 32 2.89 0.49 -2.58
CA LEU A 32 2.12 1.55 -3.24
C LEU A 32 2.95 2.31 -4.30
N PRO A 33 4.12 2.90 -3.98
CA PRO A 33 4.95 3.55 -4.99
C PRO A 33 5.55 2.54 -5.99
N THR A 34 5.81 1.30 -5.58
CA THR A 34 6.30 0.24 -6.49
C THR A 34 5.29 0.00 -7.61
N ILE A 35 4.01 -0.19 -7.26
CA ILE A 35 2.94 -0.45 -8.23
C ILE A 35 2.71 0.76 -9.15
N ILE A 36 2.83 1.98 -8.62
CA ILE A 36 2.72 3.20 -9.45
C ILE A 36 3.85 3.24 -10.48
N SER A 37 5.09 2.98 -10.08
CA SER A 37 6.24 2.93 -10.98
C SER A 37 6.15 1.79 -12.00
N ASP A 38 5.74 0.60 -11.57
CA ASP A 38 5.55 -0.57 -12.44
C ASP A 38 4.50 -0.28 -13.51
N ASN A 39 3.36 0.29 -13.13
CA ASN A 39 2.29 0.65 -14.06
C ASN A 39 2.72 1.76 -15.05
N ALA A 40 3.67 2.61 -14.65
CA ALA A 40 4.25 3.62 -15.51
C ALA A 40 5.36 3.08 -16.43
N GLY A 41 5.80 1.83 -16.24
CA GLY A 41 6.82 1.18 -17.06
C GLY A 41 8.26 1.57 -16.70
N PHE A 42 8.49 2.19 -15.54
CA PHE A 42 9.84 2.51 -15.06
C PHE A 42 10.41 1.38 -14.19
N ASP A 43 11.73 1.42 -13.93
CA ASP A 43 12.36 0.54 -12.95
C ASP A 43 11.92 0.92 -11.54
N SER A 44 10.93 0.19 -11.02
CA SER A 44 10.38 0.40 -9.69
C SER A 44 11.37 0.06 -8.58
N ALA A 45 12.30 -0.87 -8.79
CA ALA A 45 13.27 -1.24 -7.79
C ALA A 45 14.26 -0.09 -7.56
N GLU A 46 14.76 0.51 -8.64
CA GLU A 46 15.66 1.65 -8.56
C GLU A 46 14.95 2.87 -7.96
N LEU A 47 13.77 3.24 -8.48
CA LEU A 47 13.04 4.43 -8.02
C LEU A 47 12.62 4.34 -6.55
N VAL A 48 12.13 3.19 -6.10
CA VAL A 48 11.73 3.01 -4.70
C VAL A 48 12.95 3.02 -3.78
N ALA A 49 14.10 2.48 -4.21
CA ALA A 49 15.34 2.54 -3.45
C ALA A 49 15.85 3.98 -3.30
N GLN A 50 15.91 4.73 -4.40
CA GLN A 50 16.28 6.14 -4.38
C GLN A 50 15.30 6.96 -3.51
N LEU A 51 13.99 6.67 -3.57
CA LEU A 51 12.97 7.35 -2.77
C LEU A 51 13.15 7.07 -1.28
N ARG A 52 13.46 5.82 -0.94
CA ARG A 52 13.76 5.44 0.45
C ARG A 52 15.00 6.17 0.97
N ALA A 53 16.06 6.28 0.17
CA ALA A 53 17.26 7.02 0.54
C ALA A 53 16.98 8.51 0.76
N ALA A 54 16.20 9.14 -0.12
CA ALA A 54 15.83 10.54 0.00
C ALA A 54 15.02 10.82 1.28
N HIS A 55 14.05 9.97 1.60
CA HIS A 55 13.23 10.08 2.81
C HIS A 55 14.04 9.81 4.09
N ALA A 56 15.01 8.89 4.04
CA ALA A 56 15.93 8.64 5.15
C ALA A 56 16.85 9.84 5.44
N ASN A 57 17.20 10.62 4.41
CA ASN A 57 17.99 11.85 4.52
C ASN A 57 17.15 13.09 4.91
N GLY A 58 15.90 12.91 5.37
CA GLY A 58 15.04 13.99 5.83
C GLY A 58 14.27 14.73 4.72
N LYS A 59 14.37 14.31 3.46
CA LYS A 59 13.61 14.91 2.35
C LYS A 59 12.21 14.30 2.27
N HIS A 60 11.30 14.80 3.12
CA HIS A 60 9.97 14.22 3.31
C HIS A 60 8.98 14.46 2.17
N ASN A 61 9.20 15.50 1.35
CA ASN A 61 8.30 15.88 0.26
C ASN A 61 8.59 15.15 -1.06
N MET A 62 9.65 14.35 -1.11
CA MET A 62 10.04 13.66 -2.34
C MET A 62 9.01 12.60 -2.71
N GLY A 63 8.71 12.51 -3.99
CA GLY A 63 7.85 11.47 -4.57
C GLY A 63 8.35 11.07 -5.96
N ILE A 64 7.56 10.28 -6.66
CA ILE A 64 7.90 9.78 -7.99
C ILE A 64 7.26 10.70 -9.02
N ASN A 65 8.06 11.27 -9.91
CA ASN A 65 7.56 11.94 -11.09
C ASN A 65 7.35 10.92 -12.21
N ILE A 66 6.09 10.72 -12.59
CA ILE A 66 5.70 9.74 -13.61
C ILE A 66 6.03 10.25 -15.04
N GLU A 67 6.18 11.55 -15.25
CA GLU A 67 6.49 12.08 -16.58
C GLU A 67 7.96 11.84 -16.97
N THR A 68 8.87 12.01 -16.00
CA THR A 68 10.31 11.91 -16.24
C THR A 68 10.92 10.59 -15.76
N GLY A 69 10.21 9.84 -14.93
CA GLY A 69 10.75 8.62 -14.32
C GLY A 69 11.86 8.92 -13.31
N GLU A 70 11.78 10.04 -12.60
CA GLU A 70 12.77 10.48 -11.60
C GLU A 70 12.07 10.88 -10.30
N ILE A 71 12.84 11.09 -9.23
CA ILE A 71 12.31 11.58 -7.97
C ILE A 71 12.29 13.10 -7.97
N ALA A 72 11.14 13.68 -7.66
CA ALA A 72 10.95 15.12 -7.57
C ALA A 72 10.26 15.52 -6.26
N ASP A 73 10.32 16.81 -5.90
CA ASP A 73 9.53 17.34 -4.80
C ASP A 73 8.06 17.44 -5.23
N MET A 74 7.17 16.77 -4.50
CA MET A 74 5.74 16.73 -4.81
C MET A 74 5.03 18.04 -4.47
N MET A 75 5.53 18.81 -3.50
CA MET A 75 4.97 20.12 -3.15
C MET A 75 5.22 21.13 -4.26
N GLU A 76 6.44 21.15 -4.82
CA GLU A 76 6.78 22.03 -5.96
C GLU A 76 5.98 21.67 -7.21
N ARG A 77 5.67 20.37 -7.39
CA ARG A 77 4.84 19.87 -8.49
C ARG A 77 3.33 20.05 -8.27
N GLY A 78 2.91 20.53 -7.10
CA GLY A 78 1.50 20.70 -6.77
C GLY A 78 0.72 19.40 -6.58
N VAL A 79 1.41 18.27 -6.38
CA VAL A 79 0.79 16.97 -6.13
C VAL A 79 0.49 16.86 -4.63
N ILE A 80 -0.68 17.36 -4.24
CA ILE A 80 -1.17 17.34 -2.86
C ILE A 80 -2.43 16.48 -2.74
N GLU A 81 -2.57 15.81 -1.60
CA GLU A 81 -3.72 14.97 -1.30
C GLU A 81 -4.30 15.33 0.06
N SER A 82 -5.59 15.09 0.24
CA SER A 82 -6.25 15.32 1.53
C SER A 82 -5.73 14.34 2.58
N PHE A 83 -5.40 14.87 3.76
CA PHE A 83 -5.03 14.06 4.93
C PHE A 83 -6.10 13.03 5.27
N ASN A 84 -7.38 13.41 5.22
CA ASN A 84 -8.49 12.53 5.56
C ASN A 84 -8.55 11.30 4.64
N VAL A 85 -8.20 11.46 3.36
CA VAL A 85 -8.18 10.35 2.40
C VAL A 85 -7.07 9.36 2.77
N LYS A 86 -5.86 9.84 3.06
CA LYS A 86 -4.74 8.96 3.47
C LYS A 86 -5.01 8.27 4.79
N MET A 87 -5.59 8.97 5.77
CA MET A 87 -5.91 8.38 7.06
C MET A 87 -7.00 7.30 6.93
N ALA A 88 -8.07 7.59 6.18
CA ALA A 88 -9.13 6.61 5.93
C ALA A 88 -8.60 5.38 5.18
N MET A 89 -7.77 5.57 4.14
CA MET A 89 -7.18 4.45 3.39
C MET A 89 -6.38 3.49 4.27
N VAL A 90 -5.51 4.02 5.14
CA VAL A 90 -4.68 3.17 6.00
C VAL A 90 -5.53 2.46 7.06
N SER A 91 -6.49 3.16 7.68
CA SER A 91 -7.38 2.58 8.69
C SER A 91 -8.26 1.47 8.09
N SER A 92 -8.95 1.74 6.99
CA SER A 92 -9.84 0.78 6.36
C SER A 92 -9.09 -0.44 5.80
N ALA A 93 -7.89 -0.25 5.25
CA ALA A 93 -7.07 -1.38 4.79
C ALA A 93 -6.60 -2.28 5.95
N ALA A 94 -6.23 -1.67 7.09
CA ALA A 94 -5.83 -2.42 8.28
C ALA A 94 -7.02 -3.22 8.88
N GLU A 95 -8.20 -2.59 8.99
CA GLU A 95 -9.43 -3.26 9.45
C GLU A 95 -9.81 -4.43 8.55
N ALA A 96 -9.75 -4.25 7.22
CA ALA A 96 -10.05 -5.31 6.27
C ALA A 96 -9.05 -6.48 6.37
N ALA A 97 -7.76 -6.19 6.52
CA ALA A 97 -6.73 -7.21 6.70
C ALA A 97 -6.95 -8.00 7.99
N GLU A 98 -7.27 -7.32 9.10
CA GLU A 98 -7.59 -7.94 10.38
C GLU A 98 -8.83 -8.83 10.29
N GLN A 99 -9.88 -8.39 9.61
CA GLN A 99 -11.09 -9.19 9.38
C GLN A 99 -10.77 -10.50 8.65
N ILE A 100 -9.98 -10.44 7.57
CA ILE A 100 -9.62 -11.61 6.78
C ILE A 100 -8.69 -12.54 7.56
N LEU A 101 -7.68 -12.00 8.24
CA LEU A 101 -6.70 -12.79 9.00
C LEU A 101 -7.32 -13.54 10.19
N ARG A 102 -8.45 -13.06 10.72
CA ARG A 102 -9.19 -13.71 11.79
C ARG A 102 -10.04 -14.89 11.34
N VAL A 103 -10.35 -15.01 10.04
CA VAL A 103 -11.16 -16.11 9.52
C VAL A 103 -10.33 -17.38 9.51
N ASP A 104 -10.83 -18.41 10.21
CA ASP A 104 -10.27 -19.75 10.24
C ASP A 104 -10.94 -20.69 9.24
N ASP A 105 -12.25 -20.53 8.99
CA ASP A 105 -13.02 -21.35 8.05
C ASP A 105 -14.07 -20.56 7.25
N ILE A 106 -14.36 -21.00 6.01
CA ILE A 106 -15.32 -20.39 5.09
C ILE A 106 -16.34 -21.44 4.64
N ILE A 107 -17.53 -21.40 5.24
CA ILE A 107 -18.64 -22.29 4.88
C ILE A 107 -19.56 -21.58 3.86
N LYS A 108 -19.74 -22.19 2.69
CA LYS A 108 -20.63 -21.68 1.62
C LYS A 108 -21.88 -22.55 1.48
N CYS A 109 -23.06 -21.93 1.51
CA CYS A 109 -24.31 -22.62 1.21
C CYS A 109 -24.42 -22.96 -0.28
N ALA A 110 -25.17 -24.02 -0.59
CA ALA A 110 -25.45 -24.40 -1.97
C ALA A 110 -26.17 -23.25 -2.71
N PRO A 111 -25.76 -22.93 -3.95
CA PRO A 111 -26.40 -21.89 -4.73
C PRO A 111 -27.85 -22.27 -5.04
N ARG A 112 -28.74 -21.27 -5.10
CA ARG A 112 -30.15 -21.50 -5.48
C ARG A 112 -30.19 -22.12 -6.89
N PRO A 113 -30.88 -23.25 -7.09
CA PRO A 113 -31.03 -23.83 -8.42
C PRO A 113 -31.74 -22.83 -9.34
N ARG A 114 -31.16 -22.59 -10.52
CA ARG A 114 -31.80 -21.75 -11.56
C ARG A 114 -32.99 -22.52 -12.11
N ALA A 115 -34.17 -21.90 -12.09
CA ALA A 115 -35.30 -22.42 -12.85
C ALA A 115 -34.99 -22.31 -14.35
N PRO A 116 -35.40 -23.28 -15.19
CA PRO A 116 -35.27 -23.15 -16.63
C PRO A 116 -36.04 -21.91 -17.10
N ASP A 117 -35.38 -21.08 -17.92
CA ASP A 117 -36.01 -19.91 -18.52
C ASP A 117 -37.17 -20.39 -19.40
N ARG A 118 -38.37 -19.88 -19.11
CA ARG A 118 -39.60 -20.22 -19.82
C ARG A 118 -40.01 -19.11 -20.79
N HIS A 119 -39.16 -18.12 -21.05
CA HIS A 119 -39.45 -17.11 -22.05
C HIS A 119 -39.47 -17.74 -23.45
N PRO A 120 -40.58 -17.62 -24.20
CA PRO A 120 -40.61 -17.98 -25.61
C PRO A 120 -39.74 -16.97 -26.38
N CYS A 121 -38.81 -17.48 -27.17
CA CYS A 121 -38.09 -16.73 -28.19
C CYS A 121 -39.01 -16.26 -29.32
#